data_AF-A0A0D5A2K1-F1
#
_entry.id   AF-A0A0D5A2K1-F1
#
_cell.length_a   1.000
_cell.length_b   1.000
_cell.length_c   1.000
_cell.angle_alpha   90.00
_cell.angle_beta   90.00
_cell.angle_gamma   90.00
#
_symmetry.space_group_name_H-M   'P 1'
#
loop_
_entity.id
_entity.type
_entity.pdbx_description
1 polymer ?
#
loop_
_entity_poly.entity_id
_entity_poly.type
_entity_poly.pdbx_seq_one_letter_code
_entity_poly.pdbx_strand_id
1 'polypeptide(L)'
;MPLEDQFIPNHLSMSNKVTNKKNIEIFKQDINSLSYEESISALDAILNNVQDENISLDEIQINYIKGHILLKHCEDLLQFCEQEINEINPDFLDID
;
A
#
# COMPACT_ATOMS: atom_id res chain seq x y z
N MET A 1 48.71 9.32 16.53
CA MET A 1 47.73 8.38 17.11
C MET A 1 46.50 8.43 16.21
N PRO A 2 46.21 7.39 15.41
CA PRO A 2 45.05 7.40 14.52
C PRO A 2 43.79 7.05 15.33
N LEU A 3 42.71 7.78 15.07
CA LEU A 3 41.38 7.51 15.61
C LEU A 3 40.85 6.26 14.91
N GLU A 4 40.66 5.19 15.67
CA GLU A 4 40.05 3.94 15.19
C GLU A 4 38.56 4.20 14.90
N ASP A 5 38.17 3.99 13.64
CA ASP A 5 36.78 3.92 13.19
C ASP A 5 36.05 2.83 13.98
N GLN A 6 35.28 3.25 14.99
CA GLN A 6 34.34 2.37 15.66
C GLN A 6 33.18 2.11 14.71
N PHE A 7 33.27 1.00 13.97
CA PHE A 7 32.14 0.39 13.29
C PHE A 7 31.09 0.00 14.34
N ILE A 8 30.11 0.87 14.57
CA ILE A 8 28.95 0.56 15.42
C ILE A 8 28.03 -0.36 14.59
N PRO A 9 27.86 -1.64 14.96
CA PRO A 9 26.94 -2.53 14.26
C PRO A 9 25.52 -2.06 14.57
N ASN A 10 24.78 -1.67 13.53
CA ASN A 10 23.42 -1.14 13.64
C ASN A 10 22.42 -2.24 14.06
N HIS A 11 22.36 -2.57 15.36
CA HIS A 11 21.47 -3.58 15.93
C HIS A 11 19.97 -3.18 15.89
N LEU A 12 19.64 -1.94 15.47
CA LEU A 12 18.26 -1.50 15.25
C LEU A 12 17.64 -2.07 13.95
N SER A 13 18.44 -2.57 13.01
CA SER A 13 17.99 -3.00 11.67
C SER A 13 17.13 -4.28 11.70
N MET A 14 17.42 -5.20 12.62
CA MET A 14 16.78 -6.52 12.66
C MET A 14 15.42 -6.52 13.37
N SER A 15 15.22 -5.63 14.35
CA SER A 15 13.94 -5.50 15.08
C SER A 15 12.86 -4.84 14.20
N ASN A 16 13.24 -3.87 13.35
CA ASN A 16 12.31 -3.16 12.49
C ASN A 16 11.83 -3.98 11.28
N LYS A 17 12.66 -4.90 10.75
CA LYS A 17 12.29 -5.71 9.58
C LYS A 17 11.17 -6.73 9.86
N VAL A 18 11.19 -7.36 11.03
CA VAL A 18 10.19 -8.37 11.41
C VAL A 18 8.84 -7.72 11.70
N THR A 19 8.85 -6.58 12.40
CA THR A 19 7.66 -5.75 12.67
C THR A 19 7.05 -5.21 11.36
N ASN A 20 7.88 -4.75 10.42
CA ASN A 20 7.40 -4.28 9.12
C ASN A 20 6.74 -5.37 8.29
N LYS A 21 7.27 -6.61 8.28
CA LYS A 21 6.65 -7.71 7.51
C LYS A 21 5.27 -8.08 8.06
N LYS A 22 5.13 -8.17 9.38
CA LYS A 22 3.84 -8.47 10.02
C LYS A 22 2.81 -7.37 9.75
N ASN A 23 3.22 -6.11 9.80
CA ASN A 23 2.36 -4.97 9.49
C ASN A 23 1.90 -4.98 8.02
N ILE A 24 2.78 -5.35 7.08
CA ILE A 24 2.42 -5.52 5.66
C ILE A 24 1.37 -6.61 5.47
N GLU A 25 1.50 -7.75 6.15
CA GLU A 25 0.51 -8.84 6.06
C GLU A 25 -0.86 -8.42 6.59
N ILE A 26 -0.90 -7.68 7.70
CA ILE A 26 -2.14 -7.11 8.25
C ILE A 26 -2.77 -6.14 7.25
N PHE A 27 -1.98 -5.19 6.72
CA PHE A 27 -2.49 -4.24 5.72
C PHE A 27 -3.06 -4.93 4.49
N LYS A 28 -2.40 -6.00 4.00
CA LYS A 28 -2.93 -6.78 2.87
C LYS A 28 -4.27 -7.44 3.21
N GLN A 29 -4.41 -8.02 4.40
CA GLN A 29 -5.68 -8.63 4.81
C GLN A 29 -6.81 -7.60 4.85
N ASP A 30 -6.56 -6.44 5.45
CA ASP A 30 -7.56 -5.37 5.55
C ASP A 30 -7.92 -4.84 4.14
N ILE A 31 -6.92 -4.53 3.32
CA ILE A 31 -7.10 -3.93 1.99
C ILE A 31 -7.81 -4.88 1.02
N ASN A 32 -7.55 -6.19 1.07
CA ASN A 32 -8.18 -7.16 0.18
C ASN A 32 -9.71 -7.22 0.32
N SER A 33 -10.26 -6.71 1.42
CA SER A 33 -11.71 -6.64 1.64
C SER A 33 -12.37 -5.36 1.11
N LEU A 34 -11.58 -4.37 0.66
CA LEU A 34 -12.09 -3.08 0.22
C LEU A 34 -12.60 -3.12 -1.22
N SER A 35 -13.66 -2.34 -1.48
CA SER A 35 -14.05 -1.99 -2.84
C SER A 35 -13.05 -1.03 -3.49
N TYR A 36 -13.23 -0.77 -4.79
CA TYR A 36 -12.43 0.23 -5.49
C TYR A 36 -12.59 1.62 -4.87
N GLU A 37 -13.82 2.05 -4.62
CA GLU A 37 -14.18 3.35 -4.06
C GLU A 37 -13.66 3.51 -2.62
N GLU A 38 -13.74 2.45 -1.82
CA GLU A 38 -13.18 2.42 -0.47
C GLU A 38 -11.66 2.54 -0.50
N SER A 39 -11.01 1.90 -1.47
CA SER A 39 -9.56 1.97 -1.66
C SER A 39 -9.10 3.35 -2.12
N ILE A 40 -9.84 4.00 -3.02
CA ILE A 40 -9.59 5.40 -3.41
C ILE A 40 -9.77 6.34 -2.21
N SER A 41 -10.84 6.17 -1.43
CA SER A 41 -11.07 6.97 -0.22
C SER A 41 -9.95 6.80 0.80
N ALA A 42 -9.41 5.58 0.95
CA ALA A 42 -8.26 5.32 1.81
C ALA A 42 -6.97 5.95 1.28
N LEU A 43 -6.77 5.99 -0.04
CA LEU A 43 -5.64 6.69 -0.68
C LEU A 43 -5.72 8.21 -0.46
N ASP A 44 -6.91 8.81 -0.57
CA ASP A 44 -7.11 10.23 -0.29
C ASP A 44 -6.80 10.55 1.18
N ALA A 45 -7.22 9.69 2.11
CA ALA A 45 -6.86 9.83 3.52
C ALA A 45 -5.34 9.78 3.74
N ILE A 46 -4.63 8.89 3.04
CA ILE A 46 -3.16 8.82 3.07
C ILE A 46 -2.54 10.12 2.54
N LEU A 47 -3.03 10.64 1.41
CA LEU A 47 -2.54 11.89 0.84
C LEU A 47 -2.73 13.07 1.79
N ASN A 48 -3.88 13.17 2.45
CA ASN A 48 -4.15 14.20 3.45
C ASN A 48 -3.20 14.10 4.65
N ASN A 49 -2.91 12.88 5.13
CA ASN A 49 -1.98 12.68 6.24
C ASN A 49 -0.54 13.05 5.87
N VAL A 50 -0.06 12.64 4.68
CA VAL A 50 1.31 12.91 4.23
C VAL A 50 1.57 14.40 3.98
N GLN A 51 0.52 15.19 3.77
CA GLN A 51 0.61 16.65 3.62
C GLN A 51 0.69 17.41 4.95
N ASP A 52 0.50 16.74 6.09
CA ASP A 52 0.68 17.37 7.41
C ASP A 52 2.17 17.68 7.64
N GLU A 53 2.49 18.95 7.92
CA GLU A 53 3.86 19.41 8.20
C GLU A 53 4.47 18.80 9.47
N ASN A 54 3.63 18.22 10.35
CA ASN A 54 4.05 17.60 11.61
C ASN A 54 4.17 16.07 11.54
N ILE A 55 3.96 15.45 10.36
CA ILE A 55 4.04 14.00 10.21
C ILE A 55 5.44 13.46 10.53
N SER A 56 5.53 12.36 11.29
CA SER A 56 6.81 11.72 11.57
C SER A 56 7.33 10.87 10.40
N LEU A 57 8.65 10.61 10.37
CA LEU A 57 9.25 9.78 9.32
C LEU A 57 8.71 8.34 9.31
N ASP A 58 8.46 7.78 10.50
CA ASP A 58 7.88 6.43 10.63
C ASP A 58 6.45 6.39 10.06
N GLU A 59 5.66 7.44 10.30
CA GLU A 59 4.32 7.58 9.71
C GLU A 59 4.38 7.77 8.20
N ILE A 60 5.33 8.56 7.66
CA ILE A 60 5.55 8.66 6.21
C ILE A 60 5.83 7.28 5.63
N GLN A 61 6.73 6.50 6.26
CA GLN A 61 7.08 5.16 5.78
C GLN A 61 5.87 4.21 5.79
N ILE A 62 5.08 4.23 6.86
CA ILE A 62 3.85 3.41 6.97
C ILE A 62 2.83 3.82 5.89
N ASN A 63 2.58 5.12 5.72
CA ASN A 63 1.66 5.65 4.72
C ASN A 63 2.10 5.29 3.30
N TYR A 64 3.40 5.38 3.00
CA TYR A 64 3.97 4.98 1.72
C TYR A 64 3.73 3.50 1.42
N ILE A 65 4.04 2.62 2.38
CA ILE A 65 3.84 1.16 2.22
C ILE A 65 2.36 0.85 2.03
N LYS A 66 1.49 1.41 2.87
CA LYS A 66 0.04 1.19 2.79
C LYS A 66 -0.53 1.70 1.47
N GLY A 67 -0.08 2.87 1.01
CA GLY A 67 -0.48 3.45 -0.28
C GLY A 67 -0.09 2.57 -1.47
N HIS A 68 1.11 1.99 -1.46
CA HIS A 68 1.52 1.04 -2.50
C HIS A 68 0.65 -0.23 -2.55
N ILE A 69 0.24 -0.75 -1.38
CA ILE A 69 -0.63 -1.93 -1.32
C ILE A 69 -2.04 -1.58 -1.83
N LEU A 70 -2.58 -0.42 -1.45
CA LEU A 70 -3.87 0.08 -1.94
C LEU A 70 -3.87 0.30 -3.45
N LEU A 71 -2.83 0.93 -3.99
CA LEU A 71 -2.69 1.13 -5.45
C LEU A 71 -2.70 -0.20 -6.19
N LYS A 72 -1.96 -1.19 -5.70
CA LYS A 72 -1.93 -2.51 -6.32
C LYS A 72 -3.30 -3.19 -6.29
N HIS A 73 -4.02 -3.10 -5.18
CA HIS A 73 -5.38 -3.62 -5.07
C HIS A 73 -6.36 -2.94 -6.04
N CYS A 74 -6.27 -1.61 -6.18
CA CYS A 74 -7.05 -0.88 -7.19
C CYS A 74 -6.75 -1.35 -8.61
N GLU A 75 -5.48 -1.56 -8.96
CA GLU A 75 -5.09 -2.11 -10.27
C GLU A 75 -5.69 -3.51 -10.50
N ASP A 76 -5.64 -4.38 -9.49
CA ASP A 76 -6.18 -5.74 -9.58
C ASP A 76 -7.71 -5.74 -9.76
N LEU A 77 -8.43 -4.84 -9.07
CA LEU A 77 -9.87 -4.65 -9.25
C LEU A 77 -10.23 -4.14 -10.64
N LEU A 78 -9.47 -3.17 -11.17
CA LEU A 78 -9.68 -2.66 -12.52
C LEU A 78 -9.41 -3.73 -13.58
N GLN A 79 -8.34 -4.52 -13.40
CA GLN A 79 -8.03 -5.63 -14.29
C GLN A 79 -9.13 -6.69 -14.27
N PHE A 80 -9.69 -7.00 -13.10
CA PHE A 80 -10.80 -7.94 -12.99
C PHE A 80 -12.04 -7.42 -13.73
N CYS A 81 -12.40 -6.14 -13.54
CA CYS A 81 -13.53 -5.51 -14.25
C CYS A 81 -13.31 -5.51 -15.78
N GLU A 82 -12.10 -5.20 -16.24
CA GLU A 82 -11.75 -5.26 -17.67
C GLU A 82 -11.91 -6.69 -18.23
N GLN A 83 -11.51 -7.71 -17.48
CA GLN A 83 -11.69 -9.11 -17.87
C GLN A 83 -13.17 -9.48 -17.97
N GLU A 84 -13.97 -9.11 -16.97
CA GLU A 84 -15.42 -9.35 -16.99
C GLU A 84 -16.07 -8.70 -18.21
N ILE A 85 -15.73 -7.43 -18.52
CA ILE A 85 -16.25 -6.73 -19.70
C ILE A 85 -15.85 -7.43 -21.01
N ASN A 86 -14.60 -7.87 -21.12
CA ASN A 86 -14.12 -8.54 -22.33
C ASN A 86 -14.70 -9.95 -22.52
N GLU A 87 -15.08 -10.62 -21.43
CA GLU A 87 -15.72 -11.95 -21.47
C GLU A 87 -17.23 -11.89 -21.73
N ILE A 88 -17.86 -10.72 -21.57
CA ILE A 88 -19.26 -10.52 -21.96
C ILE A 88 -19.38 -10.67 -23.48
N ASN A 89 -20.15 -11.68 -23.93
CA ASN A 89 -20.46 -11.85 -25.35
C ASN A 89 -21.20 -10.59 -25.86
N PRO A 90 -20.76 -9.93 -26.95
CA PRO A 90 -21.47 -8.80 -27.52
C PRO A 90 -22.95 -9.09 -27.86
N ASP A 91 -23.34 -10.34 -28.09
CA ASP A 91 -24.75 -10.73 -28.28
C ASP A 91 -25.62 -10.55 -27.01
N PHE A 92 -25.01 -10.36 -25.82
CA PHE A 92 -25.71 -10.04 -24.56
C PHE A 92 -25.85 -8.53 -24.30
N LEU A 93 -25.24 -7.70 -25.14
CA LEU A 93 -25.25 -6.23 -25.07
C LEU A 93 -26.27 -5.59 -26.02
N ASP A 94 -27.29 -6.34 -26.47
CA ASP A 94 -28.51 -5.79 -27.05
C ASP A 94 -29.24 -4.96 -25.97
N ILE A 95 -28.72 -3.75 -25.73
CA ILE A 95 -29.35 -2.72 -24.92
C ILE A 95 -30.26 -1.95 -25.88
N ASP A 96 -31.56 -2.24 -25.81
CA ASP A 96 -32.64 -1.53 -26.50
C ASP A 96 -32.61 -0.01 -26.25
#